data_AF-A0A7X5N4M7-F1
#
_entry.id   AF-A0A7X5N4M7-F1
#
_cell.length_a   1.000
_cell.length_b   1.000
_cell.length_c   1.000
_cell.angle_alpha   90.00
_cell.angle_beta   90.00
_cell.angle_gamma   90.00
#
_symmetry.space_group_name_H-M   'P 1'
#
loop_
_entity.id
_entity.type
_entity.pdbx_description
1 polymer ?
#
loop_
_entity_poly.entity_id
_entity_poly.type
_entity_poly.pdbx_seq_one_letter_code
_entity_poly.pdbx_strand_id
1 'polypeptide(L)'
;RMQAGMSLGNGRQAVAWNQALTYDMVFNQPVVYELPKLSVPTTLFIGLKDRTAIGKDTAPPEVKARVGDYTKLGKRAAEAIPNAKLVEFADLGHSPQ
;
A
#
# COMPACT_ATOMS: atom_id res chain seq x y z
N ARG A 1 0.44 18.32 8.44
CA ARG A 1 0.73 18.89 9.80
C ARG A 1 0.71 17.82 10.90
N MET A 2 -0.18 16.81 10.81
CA MET A 2 -0.28 15.74 11.81
C MET A 2 1.02 14.91 11.96
N GLN A 3 1.60 14.41 10.87
CA GLN A 3 2.86 13.64 10.92
C GLN A 3 4.03 14.41 11.55
N ALA A 4 4.24 15.68 11.17
CA ALA A 4 5.30 16.50 11.76
C ALA A 4 5.11 16.68 13.28
N GLY A 5 3.87 16.85 13.76
CA GLY A 5 3.57 16.93 15.19
C GLY A 5 3.87 15.61 15.93
N MET A 6 3.53 14.47 15.33
CA MET A 6 3.82 13.15 15.90
C MET A 6 5.32 12.86 15.99
N SER A 7 6.10 13.29 15.00
CA SER A 7 7.55 13.05 14.95
C SER A 7 8.37 14.02 15.80
N LEU A 8 7.87 15.22 16.07
CA LEU A 8 8.62 16.27 16.78
C LEU A 8 8.15 16.52 18.22
N GLY A 9 6.98 16.01 18.61
CA GLY A 9 6.41 16.20 19.95
C GLY A 9 7.00 15.31 21.04
N ASN A 10 6.57 15.54 22.30
CA ASN A 10 7.06 14.83 23.49
C ASN A 10 6.88 13.30 23.42
N GLY A 11 5.89 12.81 22.66
CA GLY A 11 5.62 11.38 22.44
C GLY A 11 6.43 10.71 21.32
N ARG A 12 7.38 11.42 20.68
CA ARG A 12 8.05 10.96 19.45
C ARG A 12 8.69 9.58 19.53
N GLN A 13 9.25 9.18 20.69
CA GLN A 13 9.86 7.86 20.85
C GLN A 13 8.82 6.74 20.83
N ALA A 14 7.71 6.91 21.56
CA ALA A 14 6.60 5.97 21.54
C ALA A 14 5.98 5.88 20.13
N VAL A 15 5.84 7.02 19.43
CA VAL A 15 5.39 7.05 18.03
C VAL A 15 6.34 6.26 17.13
N ALA A 16 7.64 6.53 17.20
CA ALA A 16 8.64 5.84 16.37
C ALA A 16 8.68 4.33 16.66
N TRP A 17 8.56 3.94 17.93
CA TRP A 17 8.52 2.52 18.32
C TRP A 17 7.30 1.79 17.75
N ASN A 18 6.11 2.38 17.91
CA ASN A 18 4.90 1.82 17.32
C ASN A 18 4.98 1.78 15.79
N GLN A 19 5.52 2.81 15.15
CA GLN A 19 5.75 2.83 13.71
C GLN A 19 6.67 1.69 13.27
N ALA A 20 7.78 1.45 13.98
CA ALA A 20 8.70 0.35 13.68
C ALA A 20 8.01 -1.01 13.77
N LEU A 21 7.24 -1.26 14.84
CA LEU A 21 6.47 -2.50 15.01
C LEU A 21 5.43 -2.68 13.89
N THR A 22 4.73 -1.62 13.49
CA THR A 22 3.74 -1.70 12.41
C THR A 22 4.38 -1.87 11.04
N TYR A 23 5.59 -1.32 10.82
CA TYR A 23 6.33 -1.50 9.57
C TYR A 23 6.78 -2.96 9.42
N ASP A 24 7.27 -3.55 10.51
CA ASP A 24 7.60 -4.98 10.57
C ASP A 24 6.36 -5.85 10.27
N MET A 25 5.22 -5.55 10.91
CA MET A 25 3.97 -6.24 10.67
C MET A 25 3.56 -6.22 9.20
N VAL A 26 3.55 -5.04 8.55
CA VAL A 26 3.17 -4.92 7.13
C VAL A 26 4.12 -5.70 6.21
N PHE A 27 5.42 -5.75 6.55
CA PHE A 27 6.40 -6.48 5.75
C PHE A 27 6.26 -7.99 5.89
N ASN A 28 6.00 -8.49 7.10
CA ASN A 28 6.06 -9.92 7.41
C ASN A 28 4.70 -10.65 7.38
N GLN A 29 3.58 -9.93 7.30
CA GLN A 29 2.23 -10.52 7.39
C GLN A 29 1.39 -10.22 6.12
N PRO A 30 1.70 -10.85 4.98
CA PRO A 30 1.05 -10.55 3.71
C PRO A 30 -0.37 -11.12 3.63
N VAL A 31 -1.31 -10.35 3.08
CA VAL A 31 -2.70 -10.78 2.83
C VAL A 31 -2.98 -11.13 1.36
N VAL A 32 -2.03 -10.86 0.45
CA VAL A 32 -2.25 -10.97 -1.00
C VAL A 32 -2.70 -12.38 -1.44
N TYR A 33 -2.26 -13.41 -0.74
CA TYR A 33 -2.60 -14.81 -1.01
C TYR A 33 -4.03 -15.19 -0.60
N GLU A 34 -4.67 -14.33 0.20
CA GLU A 34 -6.00 -14.55 0.78
C GLU A 34 -7.08 -13.72 0.09
N LEU A 35 -6.70 -12.86 -0.85
CA LEU A 35 -7.64 -12.13 -1.70
C LEU A 35 -8.71 -13.04 -2.35
N PRO A 36 -8.40 -14.28 -2.82
CA PRO A 36 -9.41 -15.19 -3.35
C PRO A 36 -10.44 -15.68 -2.33
N LYS A 37 -10.18 -15.53 -1.03
CA LYS A 37 -11.07 -15.96 0.05
C LYS A 37 -12.13 -14.91 0.40
N LEU A 38 -12.06 -13.70 -0.16
CA LEU A 38 -13.06 -12.66 0.09
C LEU A 38 -14.44 -13.12 -0.41
N SER A 39 -15.43 -13.11 0.49
CA SER A 39 -16.80 -13.56 0.25
C SER A 39 -17.81 -12.42 0.13
N VAL A 40 -17.34 -11.18 0.13
CA VAL A 40 -18.16 -9.97 0.06
C VAL A 40 -17.85 -9.16 -1.19
N PRO A 41 -18.82 -8.42 -1.76
CA PRO A 41 -18.56 -7.51 -2.87
C PRO A 41 -17.44 -6.53 -2.53
N THR A 42 -16.43 -6.44 -3.40
CA THR A 42 -15.23 -5.63 -3.17
C THR A 42 -15.05 -4.63 -4.31
N THR A 43 -14.90 -3.34 -3.99
CA THR A 43 -14.54 -2.31 -4.97
C THR A 43 -13.15 -1.78 -4.68
N LEU A 44 -12.28 -1.77 -5.69
CA LEU A 44 -10.92 -1.27 -5.64
C LEU A 44 -10.85 0.10 -6.32
N PHE A 45 -10.49 1.14 -5.57
CA PHE A 45 -10.26 2.49 -6.08
C PHE A 45 -8.75 2.75 -6.20
N ILE A 46 -8.24 2.83 -7.42
CA ILE A 46 -6.79 2.77 -7.67
C ILE A 46 -6.32 3.99 -8.46
N GLY A 47 -5.46 4.82 -7.84
CA GLY A 47 -4.73 5.88 -8.54
C GLY A 47 -3.53 5.33 -9.30
N LEU A 48 -3.49 5.53 -10.63
CA LEU A 48 -2.47 4.92 -11.49
C LEU A 48 -1.09 5.57 -11.38
N LYS A 49 -0.98 6.74 -10.73
CA LYS A 49 0.30 7.37 -10.40
C LYS A 49 0.85 6.93 -9.04
N ASP A 50 0.17 6.05 -8.30
CA ASP A 50 0.71 5.50 -7.05
C ASP A 50 1.97 4.67 -7.33
N ARG A 51 2.99 4.87 -6.50
CA ARG A 51 4.31 4.22 -6.57
C ARG A 51 4.74 3.64 -5.24
N THR A 52 3.81 3.48 -4.30
CA THR A 52 4.02 2.98 -2.94
C THR A 52 4.54 1.55 -2.99
N ALA A 53 5.64 1.31 -2.29
CA ALA A 53 6.18 -0.02 -2.06
C ALA A 53 7.07 0.02 -0.82
N ILE A 54 6.83 -0.89 0.12
CA ILE A 54 7.60 -1.01 1.36
C ILE A 54 9.05 -1.37 1.01
N GLY A 55 10.01 -0.65 1.59
CA GLY A 55 11.45 -0.87 1.37
C GLY A 55 12.00 -0.41 0.02
N LYS A 56 11.19 0.28 -0.81
CA LYS A 56 11.58 0.71 -2.17
C LYS A 56 12.85 1.56 -2.22
N ASP A 57 13.04 2.44 -1.25
CA ASP A 57 14.16 3.39 -1.27
C ASP A 57 15.52 2.73 -0.99
N THR A 58 15.51 1.60 -0.29
CA THR A 58 16.70 0.79 0.02
C THR A 58 16.85 -0.43 -0.90
N ALA A 59 15.91 -0.65 -1.82
CA ALA A 59 15.93 -1.78 -2.72
C ALA A 59 16.99 -1.60 -3.83
N PRO A 60 17.62 -2.69 -4.32
CA PRO A 60 18.47 -2.65 -5.51
C PRO A 60 17.74 -2.02 -6.71
N PRO A 61 18.44 -1.33 -7.64
CA PRO A 61 17.82 -0.63 -8.76
C PRO A 61 16.86 -1.50 -9.58
N GLU A 62 17.21 -2.76 -9.81
CA GLU A 62 16.43 -3.73 -10.55
C GLU A 62 15.13 -4.13 -9.85
N VAL A 63 15.08 -4.10 -8.52
CA VAL A 63 13.87 -4.34 -7.72
C VAL A 63 13.04 -3.06 -7.66
N LYS A 64 13.69 -1.91 -7.41
CA LYS A 64 13.05 -0.59 -7.35
C LYS A 64 12.27 -0.27 -8.63
N ALA A 65 12.76 -0.71 -9.79
CA ALA A 65 12.10 -0.55 -11.08
C ALA A 65 10.83 -1.42 -11.27
N ARG A 66 10.66 -2.48 -10.48
CA ARG A 66 9.56 -3.47 -10.64
C ARG A 66 8.46 -3.33 -9.59
N VAL A 67 8.74 -2.72 -8.44
CA VAL A 67 7.80 -2.60 -7.33
C VAL A 67 6.95 -1.32 -7.44
N GLY A 68 5.73 -1.36 -6.89
CA GLY A 68 4.83 -0.20 -6.86
C GLY A 68 4.21 0.17 -8.21
N ASP A 69 4.07 -0.79 -9.14
CA ASP A 69 3.38 -0.57 -10.42
C ASP A 69 1.86 -0.76 -10.27
N TYR A 70 1.17 0.29 -9.81
CA TYR A 70 -0.27 0.25 -9.60
C TYR A 70 -1.11 0.16 -10.89
N THR A 71 -0.50 0.34 -12.08
CA THR A 71 -1.16 0.05 -13.37
C THR A 71 -1.42 -1.44 -13.60
N LYS A 72 -0.67 -2.28 -12.87
CA LYS A 72 -0.79 -3.75 -12.89
C LYS A 72 -1.33 -4.31 -11.59
N LEU A 73 -0.91 -3.76 -10.44
CA LEU A 73 -1.29 -4.32 -9.14
C LEU A 73 -2.80 -4.26 -8.90
N GLY A 74 -3.47 -3.16 -9.28
CA GLY A 74 -4.93 -3.04 -9.16
C GLY A 74 -5.68 -4.11 -9.97
N LYS A 75 -5.23 -4.35 -11.21
CA LYS A 75 -5.80 -5.38 -12.11
C LYS A 75 -5.59 -6.79 -11.56
N ARG A 76 -4.37 -7.11 -11.14
CA ARG A 76 -4.03 -8.41 -10.53
C ARG A 76 -4.84 -8.68 -9.26
N ALA A 77 -5.05 -7.66 -8.43
CA ALA A 77 -5.89 -7.79 -7.24
C ALA A 77 -7.37 -8.00 -7.62
N ALA A 78 -7.89 -7.25 -8.59
CA ALA A 78 -9.27 -7.42 -9.08
C ALA A 78 -9.51 -8.82 -9.69
N GLU A 79 -8.54 -9.35 -10.43
CA GLU A 79 -8.59 -10.71 -11.00
C GLU A 79 -8.60 -11.80 -9.92
N ALA A 80 -7.91 -11.58 -8.79
CA ALA A 80 -7.82 -12.54 -7.70
C ALA A 80 -9.05 -12.55 -6.79
N ILE A 81 -9.78 -11.44 -6.68
CA ILE A 81 -10.91 -11.28 -5.76
C ILE A 81 -12.22 -11.66 -6.47
N PRO A 82 -13.02 -12.60 -5.92
CA PRO A 82 -14.33 -12.93 -6.49
C PRO A 82 -15.26 -11.71 -6.54
N ASN A 83 -15.88 -11.47 -7.70
CA ASN A 83 -16.84 -10.38 -7.91
C ASN A 83 -16.28 -8.98 -7.61
N ALA A 84 -14.98 -8.74 -7.85
CA ALA A 84 -14.40 -7.42 -7.67
C ALA A 84 -14.83 -6.43 -8.75
N LYS A 85 -14.98 -5.17 -8.33
CA LYS A 85 -15.07 -4.01 -9.22
C LYS A 85 -13.79 -3.20 -9.13
N LEU A 86 -13.20 -2.85 -10.27
CA LEU A 86 -12.03 -1.98 -10.34
C LEU A 86 -12.44 -0.60 -10.87
N VAL A 87 -12.03 0.45 -10.16
CA VAL A 87 -12.18 1.86 -10.55
C VAL A 87 -10.78 2.47 -10.59
N GLU A 88 -10.32 2.83 -11.79
CA GLU A 88 -8.99 3.39 -12.01
C GLU A 88 -9.06 4.91 -12.20
N PHE A 89 -8.14 5.64 -11.57
CA PHE A 89 -7.96 7.08 -11.74
C PHE A 89 -6.60 7.33 -12.41
N ALA A 90 -6.62 7.65 -13.71
CA ALA A 90 -5.40 7.85 -14.49
C ALA A 90 -4.49 8.95 -13.93
N ASP A 91 -5.12 9.98 -13.35
CA ASP A 91 -4.43 11.23 -13.04
C ASP A 91 -3.96 11.33 -11.59
N LEU A 92 -4.41 10.40 -10.74
CA LEU A 92 -4.28 10.43 -9.28
C LEU A 92 -3.24 9.42 -8.75
N GLY A 93 -2.70 9.71 -7.57
CA GLY A 93 -1.69 8.90 -6.88
C GLY A 93 -2.26 8.08 -5.72
N HIS A 94 -1.48 7.93 -4.65
CA HIS A 94 -1.80 7.09 -3.49
C HIS A 94 -3.09 7.47 -2.73
N SER A 95 -3.40 8.77 -2.69
CA SER A 95 -4.61 9.31 -2.05
C SER A 95 -5.50 9.94 -3.12
N PRO A 96 -6.34 9.17 -3.81
CA PRO A 96 -7.26 9.68 -4.83
C PRO A 96 -8.47 10.44 -4.25
N GLN A 97 -8.70 10.38 -2.94
CA GLN A 97 -9.72 11.12 -2.18
C GLN A 97 -9.18 12.43 -1.61
#